data_AF-A0A7L1A9K9-F1
#
_entry.id   AF-A0A7L1A9K9-F1
#
_cell.length_a   1.000
_cell.length_b   1.000
_cell.length_c   1.000
_cell.angle_alpha   90.00
_cell.angle_beta   90.00
_cell.angle_gamma   90.00
#
_symmetry.space_group_name_H-M   'P 1'
#
loop_
_entity.id
_entity.type
_entity.pdbx_description
1 polymer ?
#
loop_
_entity_poly.entity_id
_entity_poly.type
_entity_poly.pdbx_seq_one_letter_code
_entity_poly.pdbx_strand_id
1 'polypeptide(L)'
;GGKPSAPRAAKRQRSASPELMRCKRRLNFSGFGYSLPQQQPAAVARRNERERNRVKLVNLGFATLREHVPNGAANKKMSKVETLRSAVEYIRALQRLLDEHDAAASFPDGRGRVAVGEVGG
;
A
#
# COMPACT_ATOMS: atom_id res chain seq x y z
N GLY A 1 23.92 73.42 -9.97
CA GLY A 1 24.52 72.88 -11.21
C GLY A 1 25.65 71.95 -10.84
N GLY A 2 25.76 70.80 -11.51
CA GLY A 2 26.82 69.83 -11.26
C GLY A 2 26.51 68.50 -11.91
N LYS A 3 26.64 68.43 -13.23
CA LYS A 3 26.58 67.17 -14.00
C LYS A 3 27.82 66.30 -13.72
N PRO A 4 27.71 64.96 -13.90
CA PRO A 4 28.75 63.98 -13.59
C PRO A 4 29.69 63.75 -14.79
N SER A 5 30.91 63.26 -14.53
CA SER A 5 31.64 62.36 -15.44
C SER A 5 32.98 61.90 -14.84
N ALA A 6 33.15 60.60 -14.66
CA ALA A 6 34.46 59.95 -14.60
C ALA A 6 34.41 58.61 -15.37
N PRO A 7 35.55 58.16 -15.95
CA PRO A 7 35.53 57.47 -17.23
C PRO A 7 35.72 55.95 -17.17
N ARG A 8 35.17 55.31 -18.22
CA ARG A 8 35.66 54.23 -19.08
C ARG A 8 36.33 52.96 -18.49
N ALA A 9 35.74 51.84 -18.90
CA ALA A 9 36.01 50.43 -18.65
C ALA A 9 37.45 49.90 -18.89
N ALA A 10 37.84 48.89 -18.11
CA ALA A 10 38.80 47.86 -18.52
C ALA A 10 38.59 46.49 -17.82
N LYS A 11 38.29 45.48 -18.64
CA LYS A 11 38.66 44.05 -18.61
C LYS A 11 38.56 43.21 -17.32
N ARG A 12 37.45 42.46 -17.25
CA ARG A 12 37.35 40.97 -17.27
C ARG A 12 38.28 40.18 -16.32
N GLN A 13 37.71 39.67 -15.23
CA GLN A 13 38.06 38.36 -14.68
C GLN A 13 36.75 37.63 -14.28
N ARG A 14 36.37 36.64 -15.09
CA ARG A 14 35.23 35.74 -14.82
C ARG A 14 35.66 34.77 -13.71
N SER A 15 35.07 34.87 -12.53
CA SER A 15 35.14 33.82 -11.52
C SER A 15 34.12 32.73 -11.85
N ALA A 16 34.60 31.50 -12.03
CA ALA A 16 33.79 30.30 -12.26
C ALA A 16 32.83 30.06 -11.09
N SER A 17 31.52 30.05 -11.35
CA SER A 17 30.47 29.71 -10.37
C SER A 17 29.22 29.23 -11.14
N PRO A 18 28.45 28.26 -10.61
CA PRO A 18 27.92 27.13 -11.39
C PRO A 18 26.79 27.51 -12.35
N GLU A 19 26.89 26.92 -13.55
CA GLU A 19 26.04 27.08 -14.73
C GLU A 19 24.65 26.41 -14.61
N LEU A 20 23.99 26.54 -13.46
CA LEU A 20 22.66 25.99 -13.24
C LEU A 20 21.76 27.13 -12.76
N MET A 21 20.63 27.33 -13.46
CA MET A 21 19.51 28.21 -13.08
C MET A 21 19.43 29.62 -13.70
N ARG A 22 19.67 29.79 -15.01
CA ARG A 22 19.04 30.89 -15.77
C ARG A 22 19.03 30.71 -17.30
N CYS A 23 18.17 29.83 -17.81
CA CYS A 23 17.70 29.89 -19.20
C CYS A 23 16.27 29.37 -19.30
N LYS A 24 15.29 30.24 -18.99
CA LYS A 24 13.86 29.98 -19.14
C LYS A 24 13.43 30.30 -20.58
N ARG A 25 14.03 29.64 -21.57
CA ARG A 25 13.47 29.57 -22.92
C ARG A 25 12.44 28.45 -22.90
N ARG A 26 11.17 28.81 -23.10
CA ARG A 26 10.07 27.86 -23.27
C ARG A 26 10.34 27.12 -24.59
N LEU A 27 10.95 25.94 -24.52
CA LEU A 27 11.15 25.10 -25.70
C LEU A 27 9.76 24.67 -26.20
N ASN A 28 9.36 25.17 -27.37
CA ASN A 28 8.13 24.76 -28.01
C ASN A 28 8.40 23.47 -28.79
N PHE A 29 8.04 22.32 -28.22
CA PHE A 29 8.35 20.98 -28.76
C PHE A 29 7.47 20.58 -29.96
N SER A 30 6.46 21.39 -30.29
CA SER A 30 5.48 21.11 -31.35
C SER A 30 6.05 21.11 -32.77
N GLY A 31 7.31 21.54 -32.98
CA GLY A 31 7.98 21.52 -34.29
C GLY A 31 8.71 20.22 -34.62
N PHE A 32 8.87 19.29 -33.67
CA PHE A 32 9.68 18.07 -33.84
C PHE A 32 8.86 16.79 -34.03
N GLY A 33 7.56 16.89 -34.33
CA GLY A 33 6.68 15.73 -34.57
C GLY A 33 6.40 14.86 -33.33
N TYR A 34 7.10 15.07 -32.24
CA TYR A 34 6.82 14.48 -30.94
C TYR A 34 5.80 15.34 -30.21
N SER A 35 4.53 14.96 -30.25
CA SER A 35 3.54 15.50 -29.32
C SER A 35 3.94 15.08 -27.91
N LEU A 36 4.52 16.00 -27.14
CA LEU A 36 4.81 15.76 -25.73
C LEU A 36 3.47 15.51 -25.01
N PRO A 37 3.29 14.41 -24.27
CA PRO A 37 2.02 14.13 -23.60
C PRO A 37 1.64 15.35 -22.77
N GLN A 38 0.47 15.90 -23.06
CA GLN A 38 -0.04 17.11 -22.43
C GLN A 38 0.06 16.94 -20.91
N GLN A 39 0.96 17.69 -20.27
CA GLN A 39 1.17 17.57 -18.83
C GLN A 39 -0.14 17.93 -18.14
N GLN A 40 -0.71 16.94 -17.44
CA GLN A 40 -1.92 17.13 -16.67
C GLN A 40 -1.72 18.29 -15.69
N PRO A 41 -2.72 19.18 -15.50
CA PRO A 41 -2.60 20.30 -14.57
C PRO A 41 -2.10 19.83 -13.20
N ALA A 42 -1.21 20.58 -12.55
CA ALA A 42 -0.51 20.11 -11.34
C ALA A 42 -1.45 19.65 -10.21
N ALA A 43 -2.67 20.19 -10.13
CA ALA A 43 -3.70 19.74 -9.20
C ALA A 43 -4.20 18.31 -9.51
N VAL A 44 -4.40 17.98 -10.79
CA VAL A 44 -4.79 16.65 -11.26
C VAL A 44 -3.68 15.64 -10.99
N ALA A 45 -2.42 16.01 -11.25
CA ALA A 45 -1.27 15.16 -10.94
C ALA A 45 -1.21 14.79 -9.45
N ARG A 46 -1.36 15.78 -8.55
CA ARG A 46 -1.41 15.54 -7.10
C ARG A 46 -2.60 14.66 -6.68
N ARG A 47 -3.77 14.86 -7.29
CA ARG A 47 -4.96 14.03 -7.02
C ARG A 47 -4.73 12.57 -7.43
N ASN A 48 -4.16 12.33 -8.62
CA ASN A 48 -3.89 10.99 -9.12
C ASN A 48 -2.85 10.26 -8.26
N GLU A 49 -1.83 10.99 -7.80
CA GLU A 49 -0.82 10.40 -6.90
C GLU A 49 -1.43 9.96 -5.57
N ARG A 50 -2.35 10.74 -5.00
CA ARG A 50 -3.09 10.32 -3.80
C ARG A 50 -3.89 9.05 -4.03
N GLU A 51 -4.58 8.95 -5.16
CA GLU A 51 -5.37 7.75 -5.48
C GLU A 51 -4.49 6.52 -5.70
N ARG A 52 -3.34 6.68 -6.35
CA ARG A 52 -2.34 5.60 -6.47
C ARG A 52 -1.89 5.09 -5.10
N ASN A 53 -1.59 5.99 -4.18
CA ASN A 53 -1.16 5.62 -2.82
C ASN A 53 -2.29 4.93 -2.03
N ARG A 54 -3.52 5.43 -2.15
CA ARG A 54 -4.69 4.80 -1.53
C ARG A 54 -4.89 3.36 -2.04
N VAL A 55 -4.84 3.17 -3.36
CA VAL A 55 -5.00 1.85 -3.99
C VAL A 55 -3.83 0.92 -3.63
N LYS A 56 -2.60 1.44 -3.53
CA LYS A 56 -1.44 0.68 -3.06
C LYS A 56 -1.67 0.12 -1.67
N LEU A 57 -2.19 0.92 -0.73
CA LEU A 57 -2.51 0.47 0.62
C LEU A 57 -3.59 -0.62 0.63
N VAL A 58 -4.65 -0.44 -0.16
CA VAL A 58 -5.70 -1.47 -0.30
C VAL A 58 -5.14 -2.78 -0.83
N ASN A 59 -4.28 -2.72 -1.86
CA ASN A 59 -3.69 -3.92 -2.45
C ASN A 59 -2.72 -4.63 -1.48
N LEU A 60 -1.99 -3.87 -0.65
CA LEU A 60 -1.19 -4.43 0.43
C LEU A 60 -2.07 -5.16 1.46
N GLY A 61 -3.20 -4.57 1.86
CA GLY A 61 -4.16 -5.23 2.74
C GLY A 61 -4.69 -6.56 2.16
N PHE A 62 -4.96 -6.61 0.85
CA PHE A 62 -5.30 -7.87 0.17
C PHE A 62 -4.15 -8.89 0.16
N ALA A 63 -2.90 -8.46 0.09
CA ALA A 63 -1.75 -9.36 0.17
C ALA A 63 -1.63 -9.97 1.57
N THR A 64 -1.70 -9.14 2.61
CA THR A 64 -1.70 -9.60 4.01
C THR A 64 -2.87 -10.54 4.29
N LEU A 65 -4.08 -10.23 3.79
CA LEU A 65 -5.23 -11.13 3.97
C LEU A 65 -4.98 -12.51 3.34
N ARG A 66 -4.31 -12.58 2.17
CA ARG A 66 -3.98 -13.86 1.54
C ARG A 66 -3.07 -14.74 2.40
N GLU A 67 -2.18 -14.15 3.17
CA GLU A 67 -1.29 -14.90 4.07
C GLU A 67 -2.06 -15.62 5.18
N HIS A 68 -3.26 -15.14 5.52
CA HIS A 68 -4.06 -15.63 6.65
C HIS A 68 -5.26 -16.48 6.24
N VAL A 69 -5.56 -16.61 4.95
CA VAL A 69 -6.68 -17.43 4.47
C VAL A 69 -6.17 -18.77 3.89
N PRO A 70 -6.96 -19.84 4.01
CA PRO A 70 -6.62 -21.15 3.45
C PRO A 70 -6.31 -21.03 1.95
N ASN A 71 -5.25 -21.72 1.52
CA ASN A 71 -4.73 -21.67 0.15
C ASN A 71 -4.21 -20.31 -0.34
N GLY A 72 -4.36 -19.23 0.43
CA GLY A 72 -3.89 -17.90 0.04
C GLY A 72 -2.38 -17.73 0.15
N ALA A 73 -1.74 -18.27 1.18
CA ALA A 73 -0.29 -18.24 1.35
C ALA A 73 0.44 -19.08 0.29
N ALA A 74 -0.12 -20.23 -0.08
CA ALA A 74 0.43 -21.13 -1.09
C ALA A 74 0.18 -20.63 -2.53
N ASN A 75 -0.90 -19.86 -2.74
CA ASN A 75 -1.38 -19.52 -4.07
C ASN A 75 -1.47 -18.01 -4.27
N LYS A 76 -0.33 -17.40 -4.66
CA LYS A 76 -0.18 -15.96 -4.95
C LYS A 76 -1.12 -15.43 -6.06
N LYS A 77 -1.90 -16.31 -6.71
CA LYS A 77 -2.83 -16.01 -7.81
C LYS A 77 -4.29 -15.82 -7.38
N MET A 78 -4.65 -15.89 -6.09
CA MET A 78 -6.04 -15.66 -5.67
C MET A 78 -6.53 -14.25 -6.02
N SER A 79 -7.67 -14.16 -6.71
CA SER A 79 -8.34 -12.91 -7.03
C SER A 79 -8.92 -12.23 -5.79
N LYS A 80 -9.25 -10.93 -5.88
CA LYS A 80 -9.85 -10.18 -4.75
C LYS A 80 -11.15 -10.83 -4.26
N VAL A 81 -12.00 -11.29 -5.19
CA VAL A 81 -13.29 -11.90 -4.84
C VAL A 81 -13.07 -13.25 -4.15
N GLU A 82 -12.18 -14.08 -4.68
CA GLU A 82 -11.86 -15.38 -4.07
C GLU A 82 -11.24 -15.20 -2.68
N THR A 83 -10.32 -14.24 -2.50
CA THR A 83 -9.74 -13.93 -1.19
C THR A 83 -10.82 -13.54 -0.18
N LEU A 84 -11.79 -12.70 -0.57
CA LEU A 84 -12.88 -12.31 0.33
C LEU A 84 -13.81 -13.48 0.67
N ARG A 85 -14.19 -14.30 -0.32
CA ARG A 85 -15.03 -15.49 -0.10
C ARG A 85 -14.36 -16.46 0.87
N SER A 86 -13.09 -16.79 0.60
CA SER A 86 -12.30 -17.69 1.45
C SER A 86 -12.13 -17.15 2.86
N ALA A 87 -11.93 -15.83 3.04
CA ALA A 87 -11.85 -15.23 4.37
C ALA A 87 -13.14 -15.42 5.19
N VAL A 88 -14.31 -15.17 4.57
CA VAL A 88 -15.60 -15.33 5.24
C VAL A 88 -15.85 -16.79 5.62
N GLU A 89 -15.56 -17.72 4.71
CA GLU A 89 -15.69 -19.15 4.96
C GLU A 89 -14.74 -19.62 6.07
N TYR A 90 -13.51 -19.11 6.09
CA TYR A 90 -12.53 -19.48 7.09
C TYR A 90 -12.91 -18.99 8.48
N ILE A 91 -13.39 -17.75 8.61
CA ILE A 91 -13.91 -17.22 9.89
C ILE A 91 -15.03 -18.13 10.42
N ARG A 92 -15.99 -18.51 9.56
CA ARG A 92 -17.09 -19.41 9.95
C ARG A 92 -16.62 -20.81 10.33
N ALA A 93 -15.57 -21.31 9.69
CA ALA A 93 -14.99 -22.61 10.03
C ALA A 93 -14.30 -22.56 11.39
N LEU A 94 -13.51 -21.51 11.65
CA LEU A 94 -12.84 -21.30 12.94
C LEU A 94 -13.84 -21.12 14.09
N GLN A 95 -14.92 -20.36 13.87
CA GLN A 95 -15.99 -20.20 14.86
C GLN A 95 -16.62 -21.54 15.26
N ARG A 96 -17.00 -22.37 14.27
CA ARG A 96 -17.54 -23.72 14.54
C ARG A 96 -16.56 -24.60 15.30
N LEU A 97 -15.28 -24.55 14.95
CA LEU A 97 -14.23 -25.34 15.62
C LEU A 97 -14.10 -24.96 17.10
N LEU A 98 -14.22 -23.67 17.43
CA LEU A 98 -14.21 -23.19 18.81
C LEU A 98 -15.47 -23.62 19.56
N ASP A 99 -16.64 -23.47 18.96
CA ASP A 99 -17.92 -23.88 19.57
C ASP A 99 -17.95 -25.39 19.89
N GLU A 100 -17.45 -26.22 18.98
CA GLU A 100 -17.33 -27.67 19.17
C GLU A 100 -16.36 -28.03 20.30
N HIS A 101 -15.23 -27.32 20.39
CA HIS A 101 -14.25 -27.51 21.46
C HIS A 101 -14.81 -27.11 22.82
N ASP A 102 -15.53 -25.98 22.90
CA ASP A 102 -16.15 -25.52 24.14
C ASP A 102 -17.29 -26.44 24.59
N ALA A 103 -18.07 -26.97 23.64
CA ALA A 103 -19.06 -28.00 23.93
C ALA A 103 -18.40 -29.28 24.46
N ALA A 104 -17.31 -29.75 23.84
CA ALA A 104 -16.57 -30.91 24.31
C ALA A 104 -15.92 -30.69 25.68
N ALA A 105 -15.41 -29.50 25.97
CA ALA A 105 -14.85 -29.13 27.26
C ALA A 105 -15.92 -29.01 28.36
N SER A 106 -17.15 -28.62 28.01
CA SER A 106 -18.27 -28.52 28.96
C SER A 106 -18.89 -29.87 29.33
N PHE A 107 -18.53 -30.97 28.66
CA PHE A 107 -18.90 -32.33 29.04
C PHE A 107 -17.66 -33.16 29.42
N PRO A 108 -17.04 -32.93 30.60
CA PRO A 108 -16.10 -33.89 31.13
C PRO A 108 -16.88 -35.14 31.51
N ASP A 109 -16.74 -36.17 30.69
CA ASP A 109 -16.95 -37.58 30.99
C ASP A 109 -18.08 -37.92 32.00
N GLY A 110 -19.30 -38.03 31.49
CA GLY A 110 -20.41 -38.67 32.20
C GLY A 110 -20.36 -40.20 32.20
N ARG A 111 -19.23 -40.85 31.87
CA ARG A 111 -19.12 -42.31 31.82
C ARG A 111 -17.83 -42.83 32.47
N GLY A 112 -17.67 -42.49 33.75
CA GLY A 112 -16.52 -42.93 34.54
C GLY A 112 -16.77 -43.13 36.03
N ARG A 113 -17.91 -43.68 36.46
CA ARG A 113 -18.01 -44.27 37.81
C ARG A 113 -19.08 -45.37 37.90
N VAL A 114 -18.78 -46.54 37.36
CA VAL A 114 -19.39 -47.77 37.86
C VAL A 114 -18.82 -47.97 39.27
N ALA A 115 -19.60 -47.63 40.29
CA ALA A 115 -19.32 -48.07 41.64
C ALA A 115 -19.52 -49.58 41.69
N VAL A 116 -18.43 -50.33 41.50
CA VAL A 116 -18.36 -51.75 41.85
C VAL A 116 -17.87 -51.81 43.30
N GLY A 117 -18.65 -52.43 44.18
CA GLY A 117 -18.39 -52.63 45.61
C GLY A 117 -19.55 -52.07 46.43
N GLU A 118 -20.27 -52.84 47.25
CA GLU A 118 -19.78 -53.85 48.18
C GLU A 118 -20.86 -54.89 48.49
N VAL A 119 -20.48 -56.16 48.49
CA VAL A 119 -21.24 -57.30 49.01
C VAL A 119 -20.74 -57.51 50.44
N GLY A 120 -21.64 -57.53 51.42
CA GLY A 120 -21.31 -57.99 52.78
C GLY A 120 -22.25 -57.49 53.86
N GLY A 121 -23.02 -58.39 54.47
CA GLY A 121 -23.85 -58.15 55.66
C GLY A 121 -25.15 -58.92 55.63
#